data_AF-A0A2E5X3Z4-F1
#
_entry.id   AF-A0A2E5X3Z4-F1
#
_cell.length_a   1.000
_cell.length_b   1.000
_cell.length_c   1.000
_cell.angle_alpha   90.00
_cell.angle_beta   90.00
_cell.angle_gamma   90.00
#
_symmetry.space_group_name_H-M   'P 1'
#
loop_
_entity.id
_entity.type
_entity.pdbx_description
1 polymer ?
#
loop_
_entity_poly.entity_id
_entity_poly.type
_entity_poly.pdbx_seq_one_letter_code
_entity_poly.pdbx_strand_id
1 'polypeptide(L)'
;MSPSNTTDSRVLSCGASKYDNWPEPNGTTGHIQGYSSRGRSNSGMMLPDIIGPTGNWTVAYASPSKPNGAFGGTSCATPNLAGVAACFWSEFPNLTASAVSSMLKDQARIHRDWGDGGDDITYGAGGVFLHEYSYGTVWVDRDYFDWVTLLGGLWDGSSMFGPFYRVEDAVSAIPDGGRMIFFGNSYPEPVTATKRFDMEIIDTTATLGN
;
A
#
# COMPACT_ATOMS: atom_id res chain seq x y z
N MET A 1 -10.02 10.05 -21.65
CA MET A 1 -8.67 10.33 -21.10
C MET A 1 -7.80 9.11 -21.38
N SER A 2 -6.53 9.28 -21.74
CA SER A 2 -5.62 8.17 -22.07
C SER A 2 -5.07 7.53 -20.80
N PRO A 3 -5.12 6.20 -20.64
CA PRO A 3 -4.44 5.49 -19.55
C PRO A 3 -2.95 5.85 -19.48
N SER A 4 -2.37 5.65 -18.29
CA SER A 4 -0.92 5.68 -18.12
C SER A 4 -0.27 4.70 -19.10
N ASN A 5 0.84 5.11 -19.70
CA ASN A 5 1.55 4.32 -20.70
C ASN A 5 2.94 3.89 -20.20
N THR A 6 3.12 3.83 -18.87
CA THR A 6 4.33 3.23 -18.31
C THR A 6 4.39 1.75 -18.68
N THR A 7 5.55 1.31 -19.14
CA THR A 7 5.90 -0.10 -19.32
C THR A 7 6.84 -0.60 -18.24
N ASP A 8 7.22 0.27 -17.30
CA ASP A 8 8.15 -0.04 -16.21
C ASP A 8 7.34 -0.39 -14.96
N SER A 9 7.51 -1.63 -14.48
CA SER A 9 6.86 -2.14 -13.28
C SER A 9 7.33 -1.47 -11.98
N ARG A 10 8.38 -0.65 -12.05
CA ARG A 10 8.89 0.13 -10.91
C ARG A 10 8.19 1.47 -10.73
N VAL A 11 7.35 1.88 -11.69
CA VAL A 11 6.56 3.11 -11.61
C VAL A 11 5.19 2.77 -11.02
N LEU A 12 4.82 3.44 -9.92
CA LEU A 12 3.49 3.34 -9.34
C LEU A 12 2.57 4.37 -10.00
N SER A 13 1.65 3.92 -10.88
CA SER A 13 0.70 4.79 -11.56
C SER A 13 -0.47 5.16 -10.66
N CYS A 14 -0.73 6.46 -10.53
CA CYS A 14 -1.75 6.99 -9.64
C CYS A 14 -3.02 7.42 -10.38
N GLY A 15 -4.17 6.91 -9.94
CA GLY A 15 -5.50 7.45 -10.28
C GLY A 15 -6.00 8.44 -9.23
N ALA A 16 -7.17 9.05 -9.46
CA ALA A 16 -7.66 10.14 -8.62
C ALA A 16 -9.11 9.95 -8.14
N SER A 17 -9.30 9.94 -6.81
CA SER A 17 -10.60 10.00 -6.14
C SER A 17 -10.66 11.22 -5.22
N LYS A 18 -11.85 11.81 -5.07
CA LYS A 18 -12.05 13.00 -4.23
C LYS A 18 -11.72 12.69 -2.77
N TYR A 19 -11.06 13.62 -2.09
CA TYR A 19 -10.71 13.46 -0.68
C TYR A 19 -11.95 13.24 0.21
N ASP A 20 -13.11 13.81 -0.13
CA ASP A 20 -14.35 13.62 0.64
C ASP A 20 -14.83 12.15 0.67
N ASN A 21 -14.46 11.37 -0.35
CA ASN A 21 -14.83 9.96 -0.48
C ASN A 21 -13.80 9.04 0.20
N TRP A 22 -12.76 9.58 0.85
CA TRP A 22 -11.70 8.76 1.43
C TRP A 22 -12.11 7.82 2.57
N PRO A 23 -13.16 8.08 3.38
CA PRO A 23 -13.55 7.15 4.44
C PRO A 23 -14.41 5.97 3.92
N GLU A 24 -14.78 5.94 2.64
CA GLU A 24 -15.72 4.94 2.09
C GLU A 24 -15.16 3.51 2.19
N PRO A 25 -16.01 2.51 2.47
CA PRO A 25 -15.60 1.11 2.66
C PRO A 25 -15.27 0.41 1.32
N ASN A 26 -14.78 -0.83 1.42
CA ASN A 26 -14.55 -1.70 0.26
C ASN A 26 -15.86 -1.96 -0.51
N GLY A 27 -15.76 -2.17 -1.82
CA GLY A 27 -16.89 -2.38 -2.72
C GLY A 27 -17.62 -1.11 -3.16
N THR A 28 -17.23 0.06 -2.64
CA THR A 28 -17.93 1.30 -2.97
C THR A 28 -17.58 1.77 -4.38
N THR A 29 -18.59 2.17 -5.16
CA THR A 29 -18.46 2.57 -6.57
C THR A 29 -18.78 4.05 -6.79
N GLY A 30 -18.38 4.60 -7.93
CA GLY A 30 -18.72 5.98 -8.31
C GLY A 30 -17.83 7.08 -7.72
N HIS A 31 -16.74 6.74 -7.04
CA HIS A 31 -15.84 7.72 -6.40
C HIS A 31 -14.68 8.19 -7.26
N ILE A 32 -14.31 7.41 -8.26
CA ILE A 32 -13.28 7.77 -9.22
C ILE A 32 -13.67 9.06 -9.97
N GLN A 33 -12.73 9.99 -10.11
CA GLN A 33 -13.02 11.23 -10.83
C GLN A 33 -13.20 10.98 -12.33
N GLY A 34 -14.14 11.67 -12.98
CA GLY A 34 -14.42 11.51 -14.41
C GLY A 34 -13.21 11.76 -15.32
N TYR A 35 -12.26 12.60 -14.87
CA TYR A 35 -10.99 12.85 -15.55
C TYR A 35 -9.90 11.82 -15.24
N SER A 36 -10.06 10.95 -14.24
CA SER A 36 -9.07 9.92 -13.93
C SER A 36 -9.07 8.90 -15.06
N SER A 37 -7.91 8.73 -15.70
CA SER A 37 -7.76 7.72 -16.74
C SER A 37 -7.94 6.33 -16.17
N ARG A 38 -8.51 5.44 -16.98
CA ARG A 38 -8.73 4.03 -16.67
C ARG A 38 -7.97 3.18 -17.66
N GLY A 39 -7.45 2.05 -17.20
CA GLY A 39 -6.70 1.09 -17.99
C GLY A 39 -7.53 0.34 -19.03
N ARG A 40 -6.93 -0.59 -19.76
CA ARG A 40 -5.50 -1.00 -19.68
C ARG A 40 -4.55 0.00 -20.35
N SER A 41 -3.27 -0.02 -20.01
CA SER A 41 -2.23 0.72 -20.76
C SER A 41 -2.19 0.27 -22.23
N ASN A 42 -1.49 1.00 -23.11
CA ASN A 42 -1.31 0.55 -24.50
C ASN A 42 -0.50 -0.76 -24.59
N SER A 43 0.22 -1.14 -23.53
CA SER A 43 0.92 -2.42 -23.38
C SER A 43 0.09 -3.51 -22.69
N GLY A 44 -1.17 -3.24 -22.33
CA GLY A 44 -2.08 -4.22 -21.72
C GLY A 44 -1.99 -4.32 -20.19
N MET A 45 -1.22 -3.46 -19.53
CA MET A 45 -1.10 -3.44 -18.05
C MET A 45 -2.40 -2.95 -17.40
N MET A 46 -2.75 -3.51 -16.25
CA MET A 46 -3.85 -3.01 -15.41
C MET A 46 -3.36 -1.74 -14.70
N LEU A 47 -3.87 -0.59 -15.12
CA LEU A 47 -3.54 0.72 -14.55
C LEU A 47 -4.85 1.48 -14.29
N PRO A 48 -4.92 2.42 -13.33
CA PRO A 48 -3.85 2.78 -12.40
C PRO A 48 -3.47 1.63 -11.46
N ASP A 49 -2.30 1.71 -10.84
CA ASP A 49 -1.87 0.72 -9.83
C ASP A 49 -2.56 0.97 -8.48
N ILE A 50 -2.81 2.25 -8.16
CA ILE A 50 -3.40 2.69 -6.88
C ILE A 50 -4.05 4.07 -7.05
N ILE A 51 -4.96 4.43 -6.15
CA ILE A 51 -5.64 5.73 -6.14
C ILE A 51 -5.07 6.65 -5.06
N GLY A 52 -4.81 7.90 -5.44
CA GLY A 52 -4.47 8.99 -4.52
C GLY A 52 -5.63 10.01 -4.34
N PRO A 53 -5.63 10.77 -3.24
CA PRO A 53 -6.66 11.77 -2.98
C PRO A 53 -6.46 13.03 -3.83
N THR A 54 -7.54 13.54 -4.39
CA THR A 54 -7.57 14.77 -5.21
C THR A 54 -8.64 15.74 -4.71
N GLY A 55 -8.60 16.99 -5.20
CA GLY A 55 -9.56 18.02 -4.80
C GLY A 55 -9.32 18.50 -3.37
N ASN A 56 -8.06 18.50 -2.93
CA ASN A 56 -7.66 19.01 -1.62
C ASN A 56 -7.18 20.47 -1.68
N TRP A 57 -7.18 21.11 -0.52
CA TRP A 57 -6.64 22.46 -0.34
C TRP A 57 -5.23 22.37 0.24
N THR A 58 -4.35 23.28 -0.19
CA THR A 58 -3.03 23.45 0.41
C THR A 58 -3.00 24.76 1.18
N VAL A 59 -2.09 24.90 2.15
CA VAL A 59 -1.89 26.18 2.87
C VAL A 59 -1.55 27.34 1.92
N ALA A 60 -0.97 27.05 0.75
CA ALA A 60 -0.63 28.05 -0.27
C ALA A 60 -1.84 28.51 -1.09
N TYR A 61 -2.90 27.71 -1.18
CA TYR A 61 -4.10 27.99 -2.01
C TYR A 61 -5.42 27.99 -1.21
N ALA A 62 -5.38 27.71 0.09
CA ALA A 62 -6.49 27.85 1.02
C ALA A 62 -6.68 29.33 1.35
N SER A 63 -7.70 29.96 0.76
CA SER A 63 -8.14 31.29 1.16
C SER A 63 -9.64 31.26 1.50
N PRO A 64 -10.08 31.92 2.58
CA PRO A 64 -11.51 32.05 2.91
C PRO A 64 -12.37 32.65 1.79
N SER A 65 -11.75 33.30 0.80
CA SER A 65 -12.41 33.92 -0.35
C SER A 65 -12.42 33.06 -1.63
N LYS A 66 -11.87 31.84 -1.60
CA LYS A 66 -11.80 30.91 -2.75
C LYS A 66 -12.43 29.55 -2.40
N PRO A 67 -13.76 29.47 -2.25
CA PRO A 67 -14.43 28.20 -1.95
C PRO A 67 -14.22 27.12 -3.02
N ASN A 68 -13.86 27.52 -4.26
CA ASN A 68 -13.49 26.63 -5.37
C ASN A 68 -11.96 26.52 -5.59
N GLY A 69 -11.14 26.84 -4.59
CA GLY A 69 -9.67 26.82 -4.66
C GLY A 69 -9.01 25.44 -4.51
N ALA A 70 -9.82 24.37 -4.46
CA ALA A 70 -9.30 23.01 -4.38
C ALA A 70 -8.53 22.63 -5.65
N PHE A 71 -7.31 22.13 -5.50
CA PHE A 71 -6.53 21.65 -6.64
C PHE A 71 -6.98 20.23 -6.98
N GLY A 72 -7.46 20.04 -8.21
CA GLY A 72 -7.94 18.76 -8.71
C GLY A 72 -7.03 18.17 -9.78
N GLY A 73 -7.23 16.89 -10.09
CA GLY A 73 -6.48 16.15 -11.11
C GLY A 73 -5.66 15.02 -10.54
N THR A 74 -5.20 14.12 -11.42
CA THR A 74 -4.17 13.13 -11.08
C THR A 74 -2.86 13.81 -10.69
N SER A 75 -2.57 15.01 -11.22
CA SER A 75 -1.46 15.86 -10.77
C SER A 75 -1.57 16.32 -9.31
N CYS A 76 -2.76 16.30 -8.72
CA CYS A 76 -2.98 16.49 -7.28
C CYS A 76 -2.87 15.16 -6.53
N ALA A 77 -3.39 14.07 -7.09
CA ALA A 77 -3.34 12.74 -6.47
C ALA A 77 -1.92 12.18 -6.36
N THR A 78 -1.11 12.29 -7.42
CA THR A 78 0.28 11.77 -7.47
C THR A 78 1.17 12.31 -6.36
N PRO A 79 1.29 13.64 -6.10
CA PRO A 79 2.13 14.14 -5.01
C PRO A 79 1.58 13.77 -3.62
N ASN A 80 0.26 13.63 -3.44
CA ASN A 80 -0.30 13.13 -2.18
C ASN A 80 0.08 11.66 -1.94
N LEU A 81 -0.04 10.80 -2.97
CA LEU A 81 0.43 9.42 -2.91
C LEU A 81 1.94 9.35 -2.65
N ALA A 82 2.74 10.20 -3.29
CA ALA A 82 4.18 10.27 -3.05
C ALA A 82 4.51 10.65 -1.61
N GLY A 83 3.76 11.58 -1.01
CA GLY A 83 3.88 11.94 0.40
C GLY A 83 3.58 10.77 1.32
N VAL A 84 2.49 10.03 1.05
CA VAL A 84 2.14 8.81 1.78
C VAL A 84 3.24 7.75 1.69
N ALA A 85 3.75 7.50 0.47
CA ALA A 85 4.86 6.57 0.27
C ALA A 85 6.13 7.01 0.99
N ALA A 86 6.44 8.32 0.99
CA ALA A 86 7.58 8.85 1.72
C ALA A 86 7.42 8.70 3.25
N CYS A 87 6.23 8.94 3.80
CA CYS A 87 5.94 8.71 5.22
C CYS A 87 6.15 7.24 5.60
N PHE A 88 5.56 6.31 4.85
CA PHE A 88 5.74 4.89 5.09
C PHE A 88 7.22 4.47 4.99
N TRP A 89 7.91 4.90 3.94
CA TRP A 89 9.31 4.53 3.72
C TRP A 89 10.26 5.16 4.75
N SER A 90 9.92 6.32 5.30
CA SER A 90 10.72 6.96 6.36
C SER A 90 10.75 6.15 7.66
N GLU A 91 9.68 5.41 7.97
CA GLU A 91 9.62 4.50 9.11
C GLU A 91 10.40 3.21 8.85
N PHE A 92 10.38 2.74 7.59
CA PHE A 92 11.01 1.49 7.19
C PHE A 92 12.13 1.73 6.15
N PRO A 93 13.23 2.44 6.51
CA PRO A 93 14.22 2.91 5.55
C PRO A 93 15.01 1.78 4.85
N ASN A 94 14.96 0.55 5.38
CA ASN A 94 15.61 -0.61 4.79
C ASN A 94 14.79 -1.25 3.65
N LEU A 95 13.49 -0.93 3.54
CA LEU A 95 12.65 -1.45 2.48
C LEU A 95 13.11 -0.95 1.11
N THR A 96 12.96 -1.81 0.11
CA THR A 96 13.13 -1.42 -1.29
C THR A 96 11.92 -0.65 -1.80
N ALA A 97 12.10 0.10 -2.90
CA ALA A 97 10.99 0.76 -3.58
C ALA A 97 9.87 -0.23 -3.97
N SER A 98 10.23 -1.45 -4.37
CA SER A 98 9.27 -2.51 -4.69
C SER A 98 8.51 -3.01 -3.46
N ALA A 99 9.19 -3.17 -2.32
CA ALA A 99 8.52 -3.52 -1.07
C ALA A 99 7.53 -2.45 -0.64
N VAL A 100 7.94 -1.18 -0.66
CA VAL A 100 7.05 -0.06 -0.34
C VAL A 100 5.84 -0.03 -1.27
N SER A 101 6.07 -0.20 -2.58
CA SER A 101 4.99 -0.26 -3.57
C SER A 101 4.03 -1.42 -3.33
N SER A 102 4.55 -2.62 -3.02
CA SER A 102 3.72 -3.79 -2.71
C SER A 102 2.89 -3.55 -1.45
N MET A 103 3.52 -3.17 -0.35
CA MET A 103 2.85 -3.01 0.93
C MET A 103 1.77 -1.91 0.91
N LEU A 104 1.98 -0.82 0.17
CA LEU A 104 0.94 0.19 -0.02
C LEU A 104 -0.24 -0.33 -0.83
N LYS A 105 0.00 -1.20 -1.82
CA LYS A 105 -1.07 -1.86 -2.58
C LYS A 105 -1.79 -2.90 -1.72
N ASP A 106 -1.09 -3.67 -0.91
CA ASP A 106 -1.68 -4.64 0.02
C ASP A 106 -2.57 -3.92 1.04
N GLN A 107 -2.08 -2.84 1.66
CA GLN A 107 -2.89 -1.99 2.53
C GLN A 107 -4.11 -1.39 1.80
N ALA A 108 -3.96 -0.94 0.55
CA ALA A 108 -5.08 -0.42 -0.23
C ALA A 108 -6.17 -1.47 -0.46
N ARG A 109 -5.79 -2.72 -0.81
CA ARG A 109 -6.74 -3.82 -1.01
C ARG A 109 -7.53 -4.14 0.25
N ILE A 110 -6.86 -4.09 1.38
CA ILE A 110 -7.45 -4.47 2.66
C ILE A 110 -8.45 -3.43 3.13
N HIS A 111 -8.08 -2.15 3.02
CA HIS A 111 -8.83 -1.08 3.67
C HIS A 111 -9.71 -0.26 2.72
N ARG A 112 -9.40 -0.26 1.42
CA ARG A 112 -9.95 0.66 0.41
C ARG A 112 -10.06 0.06 -1.00
N ASP A 113 -10.36 -1.23 -1.10
CA ASP A 113 -10.66 -1.88 -2.38
C ASP A 113 -12.02 -1.42 -2.90
N TRP A 114 -12.01 -0.37 -3.73
CA TRP A 114 -13.20 0.22 -4.32
C TRP A 114 -13.51 -0.42 -5.66
N GLY A 115 -14.78 -0.56 -5.99
CA GLY A 115 -15.20 -1.27 -7.20
C GLY A 115 -15.49 -2.74 -6.94
N ASP A 116 -15.20 -3.55 -7.96
CA ASP A 116 -15.26 -5.02 -7.82
C ASP A 116 -14.02 -5.48 -7.06
N GLY A 117 -14.13 -6.57 -6.30
CA GLY A 117 -13.02 -7.03 -5.47
C GLY A 117 -11.77 -7.41 -6.27
N GLY A 118 -10.62 -6.99 -5.77
CA GLY A 118 -9.30 -7.21 -6.37
C GLY A 118 -8.89 -6.14 -7.38
N ASP A 119 -7.64 -6.24 -7.85
CA ASP A 119 -7.07 -5.22 -8.74
C ASP A 119 -7.89 -5.04 -10.04
N ASP A 120 -8.30 -3.81 -10.31
CA ASP A 120 -9.09 -3.49 -11.50
C ASP A 120 -8.50 -2.33 -12.35
N ILE A 121 -9.13 -2.03 -13.48
CA ILE A 121 -8.67 -0.96 -14.39
C ILE A 121 -9.15 0.45 -14.00
N THR A 122 -9.92 0.58 -12.93
CA THR A 122 -10.54 1.83 -12.46
C THR A 122 -9.85 2.36 -11.21
N TYR A 123 -9.67 1.49 -10.22
CA TYR A 123 -9.14 1.74 -8.88
C TYR A 123 -7.78 1.06 -8.66
N GLY A 124 -7.33 0.16 -9.54
CA GLY A 124 -6.11 -0.60 -9.28
C GLY A 124 -6.28 -1.41 -8.00
N ALA A 125 -5.32 -1.34 -7.09
CA ALA A 125 -5.40 -1.96 -5.76
C ALA A 125 -6.34 -1.24 -4.78
N GLY A 126 -6.91 -0.08 -5.16
CA GLY A 126 -7.79 0.72 -4.28
C GLY A 126 -7.19 2.06 -3.85
N GLY A 127 -7.82 2.69 -2.85
CA GLY A 127 -7.36 3.94 -2.26
C GLY A 127 -6.14 3.76 -1.36
N VAL A 128 -5.09 4.58 -1.53
CA VAL A 128 -3.91 4.49 -0.66
C VAL A 128 -4.29 4.67 0.81
N PHE A 129 -3.79 3.76 1.66
CA PHE A 129 -4.05 3.74 3.08
C PHE A 129 -2.73 3.57 3.83
N LEU A 130 -2.60 4.20 4.99
CA LEU A 130 -1.51 3.92 5.92
C LEU A 130 -2.10 3.32 7.17
N HIS A 131 -1.64 2.12 7.50
CA HIS A 131 -1.98 1.51 8.77
C HIS A 131 -1.50 2.37 9.94
N GLU A 132 -2.24 2.30 11.05
CA GLU A 132 -2.01 3.14 12.22
C GLU A 132 -0.56 3.03 12.69
N TYR A 133 0.07 4.16 13.03
CA TYR A 133 1.44 4.15 13.54
C TYR A 133 1.49 3.56 14.95
N SER A 134 2.44 2.65 15.19
CA SER A 134 2.85 2.22 16.53
C SER A 134 4.36 2.00 16.55
N TYR A 135 4.99 2.42 17.66
CA TYR A 135 6.43 2.31 17.83
C TYR A 135 6.88 0.84 17.72
N GLY A 136 7.98 0.61 16.99
CA GLY A 136 8.55 -0.74 16.87
C GLY A 136 7.67 -1.69 16.08
N THR A 137 6.87 -1.18 15.15
CA THR A 137 6.08 -2.01 14.23
C THR A 137 7.03 -2.78 13.31
N VAL A 138 6.79 -4.08 13.11
CA VAL A 138 7.39 -4.89 12.06
C VAL A 138 6.29 -5.56 11.26
N TRP A 139 6.54 -5.77 9.97
CA TRP A 139 5.59 -6.41 9.06
C TRP A 139 6.04 -7.82 8.73
N VAL A 140 5.11 -8.76 8.69
CA VAL A 140 5.36 -10.16 8.34
C VAL A 140 4.43 -10.53 7.19
N ASP A 141 5.03 -11.03 6.12
CA ASP A 141 4.32 -11.44 4.91
C ASP A 141 5.10 -12.53 4.20
N ARG A 142 4.43 -13.65 3.91
CA ARG A 142 5.02 -14.75 3.17
C ARG A 142 4.89 -14.54 1.65
N ASP A 143 3.78 -13.95 1.21
CA ASP A 143 3.43 -13.86 -0.20
C ASP A 143 4.33 -12.86 -0.94
N TYR A 144 4.83 -11.82 -0.25
CA TYR A 144 5.81 -10.89 -0.80
C TYR A 144 6.98 -11.60 -1.50
N PHE A 145 7.58 -12.61 -0.87
CA PHE A 145 8.76 -13.29 -1.43
C PHE A 145 8.42 -14.31 -2.50
N ASP A 146 7.25 -14.93 -2.43
CA ASP A 146 6.76 -15.80 -3.51
C ASP A 146 6.56 -14.96 -4.79
N TRP A 147 6.05 -13.72 -4.65
CA TRP A 147 5.93 -12.76 -5.75
C TRP A 147 7.28 -12.28 -6.29
N VAL A 148 8.24 -11.93 -5.41
CA VAL A 148 9.61 -11.54 -5.81
C VAL A 148 10.32 -12.66 -6.57
N THR A 149 10.16 -13.91 -6.12
CA THR A 149 10.75 -15.10 -6.76
C THR A 149 10.16 -15.33 -8.15
N LEU A 150 8.84 -15.15 -8.31
CA LEU A 150 8.15 -15.27 -9.60
C LEU A 150 8.55 -14.19 -10.62
N LEU A 151 8.94 -12.99 -10.16
CA LEU A 151 9.39 -11.89 -11.02
C LEU A 151 10.92 -11.81 -11.20
N GLY A 152 11.66 -12.85 -10.78
CA GLY A 152 13.10 -12.96 -11.02
C GLY A 152 13.96 -12.09 -10.12
N GLY A 153 13.45 -11.68 -8.95
CA GLY A 153 14.28 -11.06 -7.91
C GLY A 153 15.23 -12.09 -7.28
N LEU A 154 16.50 -11.72 -7.11
CA LEU A 154 17.47 -12.54 -6.38
C LEU A 154 17.17 -12.44 -4.88
N TRP A 155 16.64 -13.50 -4.28
CA TRP A 155 16.63 -13.69 -2.84
C TRP A 155 18.05 -14.07 -2.39
N ASP A 156 18.75 -13.15 -1.72
CA ASP A 156 20.10 -13.38 -1.21
C ASP A 156 20.14 -14.03 0.18
N GLY A 157 18.97 -14.41 0.72
CA GLY A 157 18.85 -15.01 2.05
C GLY A 157 19.15 -14.04 3.20
N SER A 158 19.35 -12.75 2.94
CA SER A 158 19.52 -11.73 3.96
C SER A 158 18.22 -10.95 4.16
N SER A 159 17.71 -11.03 5.39
CA SER A 159 16.63 -10.20 5.90
C SER A 159 17.02 -8.73 5.76
N MET A 160 16.36 -7.95 4.89
CA MET A 160 16.24 -6.47 5.05
C MET A 160 15.45 -5.72 3.95
N PHE A 161 15.12 -6.32 2.81
CA PHE A 161 14.60 -5.55 1.67
C PHE A 161 13.07 -5.50 1.52
N GLY A 162 12.33 -6.12 2.45
CA GLY A 162 10.87 -6.33 2.44
C GLY A 162 10.30 -6.62 3.84
N PRO A 163 9.00 -6.91 3.97
CA PRO A 163 8.43 -7.50 5.19
C PRO A 163 9.17 -8.80 5.56
N PHE A 164 9.10 -9.24 6.81
CA PHE A 164 9.74 -10.47 7.26
C PHE A 164 9.00 -11.70 6.70
N TYR A 165 9.75 -12.63 6.12
CA TYR A 165 9.19 -13.90 5.62
C TYR A 165 8.85 -14.88 6.76
N ARG A 166 9.68 -14.90 7.81
CA ARG A 166 9.54 -15.80 8.95
C ARG A 166 9.23 -15.03 10.23
N VAL A 167 8.45 -15.66 11.10
CA VAL A 167 8.11 -15.07 12.40
C VAL A 167 9.32 -15.00 13.33
N GLU A 168 10.22 -15.98 13.30
CA GLU A 168 11.44 -15.99 14.14
C GLU A 168 12.36 -14.77 13.87
N ASP A 169 12.48 -14.37 12.61
CA ASP A 169 13.26 -13.21 12.19
C ASP A 169 12.59 -11.91 12.66
N ALA A 170 11.27 -11.84 12.52
CA ALA A 170 10.48 -10.71 12.99
C ALA A 170 10.58 -10.54 14.51
N VAL A 171 10.53 -11.63 15.29
CA VAL A 171 10.73 -11.62 16.75
C VAL A 171 12.14 -11.18 17.13
N SER A 172 13.14 -11.54 16.33
CA SER A 172 14.52 -11.12 16.57
C SER A 172 14.69 -9.62 16.36
N ALA A 173 14.02 -9.05 15.35
CA ALA A 173 14.08 -7.64 15.01
C ALA A 173 13.19 -6.72 15.85
N ILE A 174 12.01 -7.18 16.26
CA ILE A 174 11.03 -6.37 17.00
C ILE A 174 11.60 -5.92 18.37
N PRO A 175 11.46 -4.65 18.77
CA PRO A 175 11.82 -4.23 20.12
C PRO A 175 10.86 -4.81 21.16
N ASP A 176 11.28 -4.84 22.43
CA ASP A 176 10.37 -5.22 23.54
C ASP A 176 9.25 -4.19 23.67
N GLY A 177 8.00 -4.67 23.70
CA GLY A 177 6.79 -3.86 23.61
C GLY A 177 6.44 -3.35 22.20
N GLY A 178 7.11 -3.84 21.15
CA GLY A 178 6.77 -3.51 19.76
C GLY A 178 5.50 -4.21 19.26
N ARG A 179 5.19 -4.00 17.98
CA ARG A 179 4.03 -4.63 17.32
C ARG A 179 4.42 -5.41 16.08
N MET A 180 3.84 -6.59 15.89
CA MET A 180 4.01 -7.43 14.71
C MET A 180 2.71 -7.49 13.93
N ILE A 181 2.74 -7.04 12.67
CA ILE A 181 1.56 -7.02 11.79
C ILE A 181 1.68 -8.12 10.75
N PHE A 182 0.61 -8.89 10.59
CA PHE A 182 0.46 -9.94 9.60
C PHE A 182 -0.64 -9.56 8.59
N PHE A 183 -0.36 -9.77 7.31
CA PHE A 183 -1.40 -9.73 6.27
C PHE A 183 -2.25 -11.00 6.35
N GLY A 184 -1.63 -12.18 6.35
CA GLY A 184 -2.33 -13.45 6.45
C GLY A 184 -1.28 -14.56 6.48
N ASN A 185 -1.56 -15.72 5.89
CA ASN A 185 -0.63 -16.84 5.65
C ASN A 185 -0.41 -17.84 6.79
N SER A 186 0.13 -19.00 6.41
CA SER A 186 0.58 -20.03 7.34
C SER A 186 2.09 -19.95 7.53
N TYR A 187 2.52 -19.95 8.79
CA TYR A 187 3.90 -19.91 9.24
C TYR A 187 4.21 -21.20 10.01
N PRO A 188 4.52 -22.30 9.32
CA PRO A 188 4.66 -23.63 9.92
C PRO A 188 5.92 -23.79 10.78
N GLU A 189 6.87 -22.86 10.70
CA GLU A 189 8.05 -22.84 11.55
C GLU A 189 7.69 -22.69 13.03
N PRO A 190 8.47 -23.33 13.95
CA PRO A 190 8.28 -23.14 15.38
C PRO A 190 8.47 -21.67 15.78
N VAL A 191 7.47 -21.09 16.44
CA VAL A 191 7.56 -19.72 16.95
C VAL A 191 8.17 -19.74 18.34
N THR A 192 9.38 -19.19 18.48
CA THR A 192 10.03 -18.98 19.78
C THR A 192 10.16 -17.48 20.05
N ALA A 193 9.60 -17.01 21.16
CA ALA A 193 9.62 -15.60 21.55
C ALA A 193 10.43 -15.38 22.84
N THR A 194 11.27 -14.35 22.84
CA THR A 194 12.08 -13.93 23.99
C THR A 194 11.69 -12.53 24.50
N LYS A 195 10.73 -11.87 23.85
CA LYS A 195 10.29 -10.49 24.11
C LYS A 195 8.76 -10.44 24.22
N ARG A 196 8.25 -9.38 24.86
CA ARG A 196 6.81 -9.05 24.81
C ARG A 196 6.54 -8.21 23.57
N PHE A 197 5.46 -8.50 22.86
CA PHE A 197 5.02 -7.71 21.71
C PHE A 197 3.53 -7.95 21.47
N ASP A 198 2.90 -7.00 20.79
CA ASP A 198 1.54 -7.13 20.32
C ASP A 198 1.51 -7.77 18.93
N MET A 199 0.51 -8.62 18.69
CA MET A 199 0.28 -9.25 17.39
C MET A 199 -1.02 -8.72 16.79
N GLU A 200 -0.95 -8.29 15.55
CA GLU A 200 -2.08 -7.75 14.80
C GLU A 200 -2.19 -8.45 13.44
N ILE A 201 -3.41 -8.80 13.06
CA ILE A 201 -3.73 -9.44 11.79
C ILE A 201 -4.71 -8.51 11.06
N ILE A 202 -4.38 -8.09 9.84
CA ILE A 202 -5.13 -7.03 9.16
C ILE A 202 -5.93 -7.48 7.93
N ASP A 203 -5.68 -8.66 7.36
CA ASP A 203 -6.45 -9.18 6.21
C ASP A 203 -7.10 -10.53 6.48
N THR A 204 -6.34 -11.62 6.36
CA THR A 204 -6.83 -12.98 6.56
C THR A 204 -6.16 -13.66 7.74
N THR A 205 -6.58 -14.88 8.07
CA THR A 205 -6.03 -15.61 9.23
C THR A 205 -4.54 -15.91 9.07
N ALA A 206 -3.74 -15.47 10.04
CA ALA A 206 -2.35 -15.90 10.20
C ALA A 206 -2.29 -17.16 11.11
N THR A 207 -1.76 -18.27 10.59
CA THR A 207 -1.59 -19.51 11.37
C THR A 207 -0.14 -19.67 11.78
N LEU A 208 0.13 -19.80 13.08
CA LEU A 208 1.48 -19.82 13.65
C LEU A 208 1.82 -21.16 14.28
N GLY A 209 2.90 -21.78 13.81
CA GLY A 209 3.24 -23.15 14.17
C GLY A 209 2.25 -24.16 13.61
N ASN A 210 2.62 -25.44 13.67
CA ASN A 210 1.75 -26.57 13.34
C ASN A 210 1.12 -27.16 14.60
#